data_AF-A0A0U1RPP2-F1
#
_entry.id   AF-A0A0U1RPP2-F1
#
_cell.length_a   1.000
_cell.length_b   1.000
_cell.length_c   1.000
_cell.angle_alpha   90.00
_cell.angle_beta   90.00
_cell.angle_gamma   90.00
#
_symmetry.space_group_name_H-M   'P 1'
#
loop_
_entity.id
_entity.type
_entity.pdbx_description
1 polymer ?
#
loop_
_entity_poly.entity_id
_entity_poly.type
_entity_poly.pdbx_seq_one_letter_code
_entity_poly.pdbx_strand_id
1 'polypeptide(L)'
;MGEVAGGAAPGPPRSGLVSIIIGAEDEDFENELEALCCLHADMLSSLGPKEAKKAFLDFYHSFLEKTAVLRVPVPPSVAFELDRTRPDLISEDVQRRFIQEVVQSQQAAVSRQLEDFRSKRLMGMTPWEQELSLLEPWIGKDRGNYEARERHVAERLLSHLEETQHTISTDEEKSAAVVTAISLYMRHLGVR
;
A
#
# COMPACT_ATOMS: atom_id res chain seq x y z
N MET A 1 37.98 18.43 19.66
CA MET A 1 36.85 19.32 19.95
C MET A 1 36.02 19.32 18.67
N GLY A 2 34.97 18.51 18.51
CA GLY A 2 33.79 18.35 19.39
C GLY A 2 32.87 19.55 19.14
N GLU A 3 31.56 19.46 18.94
CA GLU A 3 30.57 18.39 18.81
C GLU A 3 29.25 19.10 18.40
N VAL A 4 28.37 18.41 17.66
CA VAL A 4 26.89 18.50 17.53
C VAL A 4 26.08 19.81 17.70
N ALA A 5 25.19 20.06 16.72
CA ALA A 5 23.72 19.90 16.84
C ALA A 5 23.13 20.04 15.41
N GLY A 6 22.31 19.15 14.86
CA GLY A 6 21.27 18.34 15.49
C GLY A 6 19.90 18.90 15.08
N GLY A 7 19.51 18.74 13.81
CA GLY A 7 18.19 19.14 13.31
C GLY A 7 17.52 17.94 12.65
N ALA A 8 16.64 17.27 13.40
CA ALA A 8 15.87 16.12 12.93
C ALA A 8 14.93 16.55 11.79
N ALA A 9 15.04 15.87 10.65
CA ALA A 9 14.16 16.07 9.49
C ALA A 9 12.76 15.48 9.77
N PRO A 10 11.68 16.14 9.31
CA PRO A 10 10.31 15.68 9.50
C PRO A 10 10.04 14.42 8.66
N GLY A 11 9.44 13.41 9.29
CA GLY A 11 9.07 12.16 8.61
C GLY A 11 8.00 12.37 7.52
N PRO A 12 7.98 11.54 6.47
CA PRO A 12 7.12 11.75 5.31
C PRO A 12 5.64 11.43 5.61
N PRO A 13 4.68 12.18 5.03
CA PRO A 13 3.26 11.95 5.19
C PRO A 13 2.80 10.74 4.37
N ARG A 14 1.88 9.95 4.95
CA ARG A 14 1.46 8.62 4.51
C ARG A 14 0.52 8.62 3.28
N SER A 15 0.34 9.77 2.64
CA SER A 15 -0.65 9.99 1.57
C SER A 15 -0.14 9.69 0.15
N GLY A 16 1.13 9.33 -0.03
CA GLY A 16 1.77 9.16 -1.34
C GLY A 16 1.39 7.89 -2.11
N LEU A 17 0.68 6.94 -1.51
CA LEU A 17 0.40 5.63 -2.12
C LEU A 17 -0.80 5.65 -3.09
N VAL A 18 -1.78 6.52 -2.87
CA VAL A 18 -2.99 6.60 -3.71
C VAL A 18 -2.69 7.33 -5.02
N SER A 19 -1.83 8.34 -4.98
CA SER A 19 -1.44 9.12 -6.16
C SER A 19 -0.40 8.43 -7.05
N ILE A 20 0.24 7.35 -6.58
CA ILE A 20 1.01 6.44 -7.43
C ILE A 20 0.08 5.74 -8.43
N ILE A 21 -1.19 5.50 -8.06
CA ILE A 21 -2.14 4.60 -8.76
C ILE A 21 -2.84 5.24 -9.98
N ILE A 22 -2.82 6.58 -10.08
CA ILE A 22 -3.54 7.34 -11.12
C ILE A 22 -2.55 8.13 -11.99
N GLY A 23 -1.39 7.55 -12.32
CA GLY A 23 -0.25 8.31 -12.83
C GLY A 23 0.60 7.65 -13.91
N ALA A 24 0.06 6.70 -14.68
CA ALA A 24 0.76 6.10 -15.81
C ALA A 24 -0.15 6.02 -17.05
N GLU A 25 0.05 6.95 -18.00
CA GLU A 25 -0.35 6.75 -19.40
C GLU A 25 0.65 5.85 -20.16
N ASP A 26 1.61 5.23 -19.46
CA ASP A 26 2.59 4.30 -20.02
C ASP A 26 2.50 2.93 -19.33
N GLU A 27 2.85 1.90 -20.08
CA GLU A 27 2.52 0.46 -19.97
C GLU A 27 2.93 -0.30 -18.68
N ASP A 28 3.08 0.35 -17.52
CA ASP A 28 3.65 -0.22 -16.29
C ASP A 28 2.66 -0.28 -15.10
N PHE A 29 1.37 -0.49 -15.35
CA PHE A 29 0.36 -0.75 -14.28
C PHE A 29 0.62 -2.05 -13.48
N GLU A 30 1.62 -2.85 -13.86
CA GLU A 30 2.03 -4.01 -13.06
C GLU A 30 2.77 -3.61 -11.78
N ASN A 31 3.44 -2.44 -11.73
CA ASN A 31 4.28 -2.04 -10.60
C ASN A 31 3.49 -1.59 -9.35
N GLU A 32 2.21 -1.22 -9.45
CA GLU A 32 1.43 -0.65 -8.33
C GLU A 32 0.92 -1.71 -7.36
N LEU A 33 0.89 -2.97 -7.80
CA LEU A 33 0.40 -4.09 -7.01
C LEU A 33 1.37 -4.44 -5.87
N GLU A 34 2.67 -4.22 -6.07
CA GLU A 34 3.73 -4.42 -5.08
C GLU A 34 3.52 -3.55 -3.84
N ALA A 35 3.09 -2.31 -4.04
CA ALA A 35 2.78 -1.39 -2.96
C ALA A 35 1.56 -1.87 -2.17
N LEU A 36 0.47 -2.28 -2.84
CA LEU A 36 -0.72 -2.83 -2.20
C LEU A 36 -0.41 -4.08 -1.39
N CYS A 37 0.40 -4.99 -1.94
CA CYS A 37 0.87 -6.18 -1.25
C CYS A 37 1.62 -5.83 0.04
N CYS A 38 2.53 -4.84 0.01
CA CYS A 38 3.26 -4.41 1.19
C CYS A 38 2.35 -3.78 2.27
N LEU A 39 1.31 -3.03 1.88
CA LEU A 39 0.36 -2.44 2.81
C LEU A 39 -0.51 -3.49 3.50
N HIS A 40 -0.97 -4.49 2.76
CA HIS A 40 -1.73 -5.59 3.34
C HIS A 40 -0.84 -6.44 4.25
N ALA A 41 0.41 -6.69 3.88
CA ALA A 41 1.38 -7.37 4.73
C ALA A 41 1.61 -6.65 6.08
N ASP A 42 1.73 -5.31 6.05
CA ASP A 42 1.83 -4.49 7.26
C ASP A 42 0.56 -4.60 8.13
N MET A 43 -0.61 -4.51 7.50
CA MET A 43 -1.90 -4.71 8.18
C MET A 43 -1.99 -6.10 8.83
N LEU A 44 -1.55 -7.16 8.16
CA LEU A 44 -1.54 -8.52 8.72
C LEU A 44 -0.69 -8.61 10.00
N SER A 45 0.39 -7.83 10.08
CA SER A 45 1.30 -7.81 11.24
C SER A 45 0.68 -7.14 12.47
N SER A 46 -0.34 -6.29 12.30
CA SER A 46 -1.03 -5.58 13.37
C SER A 46 -2.24 -6.33 13.93
N LEU A 47 -2.69 -7.41 13.26
CA LEU A 47 -3.85 -8.21 13.67
C LEU A 47 -3.51 -9.24 14.75
N GLY A 48 -4.52 -9.62 15.54
CA GLY A 48 -4.39 -10.72 16.50
C GLY A 48 -4.29 -12.09 15.80
N PRO A 49 -3.75 -13.14 16.43
CA PRO A 49 -3.44 -14.42 15.77
C PRO A 49 -4.65 -15.11 15.12
N LYS A 50 -5.86 -14.95 15.69
CA LYS A 50 -7.10 -15.49 15.11
C LYS A 50 -7.51 -14.76 13.83
N GLU A 51 -7.35 -13.44 13.81
CA GLU A 51 -7.72 -12.59 12.67
C GLU A 51 -6.64 -12.66 11.58
N ALA A 52 -5.37 -12.68 11.98
CA ALA A 52 -4.22 -12.83 11.10
C ALA A 52 -4.30 -14.12 10.27
N LYS A 53 -4.78 -15.24 10.86
CA LYS A 53 -4.96 -16.48 10.10
C LYS A 53 -5.95 -16.32 8.95
N LYS A 54 -7.08 -15.63 9.18
CA LYS A 54 -8.07 -15.37 8.14
C LYS A 54 -7.53 -14.36 7.12
N ALA A 55 -6.96 -13.26 7.60
CA ALA A 55 -6.39 -12.22 6.75
C ALA A 55 -5.23 -12.74 5.88
N PHE A 56 -4.45 -13.71 6.35
CA PHE A 56 -3.43 -14.39 5.56
C PHE A 56 -4.00 -15.19 4.40
N LEU A 57 -5.14 -15.87 4.59
CA LEU A 57 -5.82 -16.58 3.50
C LEU A 57 -6.33 -15.59 2.46
N ASP A 58 -6.96 -14.52 2.90
CA ASP A 58 -7.44 -13.45 2.01
C ASP A 58 -6.26 -12.82 1.24
N PHE A 59 -5.13 -12.58 1.91
CA PHE A 59 -3.89 -12.09 1.31
C PHE A 59 -3.30 -13.08 0.29
N TYR A 60 -3.29 -14.37 0.59
CA TYR A 60 -2.83 -15.41 -0.32
C TYR A 60 -3.66 -15.42 -1.61
N HIS A 61 -4.99 -15.47 -1.50
CA HIS A 61 -5.89 -15.48 -2.66
C HIS A 61 -5.85 -14.17 -3.47
N SER A 62 -5.52 -13.05 -2.83
CA SER A 62 -5.47 -11.75 -3.50
C SER A 62 -4.14 -11.48 -4.20
N PHE A 63 -3.00 -11.92 -3.63
CA PHE A 63 -1.66 -11.50 -4.10
C PHE A 63 -0.71 -12.65 -4.47
N LEU A 64 -0.88 -13.85 -3.89
CA LEU A 64 0.10 -14.95 -4.02
C LEU A 64 -0.39 -16.09 -4.93
N GLU A 65 -1.70 -16.31 -4.97
CA GLU A 65 -2.29 -17.38 -5.76
C GLU A 65 -2.02 -17.17 -7.26
N LYS A 66 -1.79 -18.28 -7.98
CA LYS A 66 -1.44 -18.24 -9.42
C LYS A 66 -2.52 -17.59 -10.28
N THR A 67 -3.77 -17.69 -9.85
CA THR A 67 -4.95 -17.11 -10.51
C THR A 67 -5.40 -15.80 -9.87
N ALA A 68 -4.61 -15.24 -8.95
CA ALA A 68 -4.97 -13.99 -8.29
C ALA A 68 -4.95 -12.82 -9.27
N VAL A 69 -5.97 -11.96 -9.18
CA VAL A 69 -6.11 -10.78 -10.03
C VAL A 69 -5.02 -9.75 -9.73
N LEU A 70 -4.61 -9.61 -8.46
CA LEU A 70 -3.56 -8.71 -8.01
C LEU A 70 -2.24 -9.45 -7.76
N ARG A 71 -1.96 -10.50 -8.53
CA ARG A 71 -0.79 -11.34 -8.32
C ARG A 71 0.51 -10.53 -8.42
N VAL A 72 1.34 -10.64 -7.41
CA VAL A 72 2.67 -10.02 -7.37
C VAL A 72 3.78 -11.04 -7.63
N PRO A 73 5.01 -10.62 -8.00
CA PRO A 73 6.12 -11.56 -8.14
C PRO A 73 6.46 -12.20 -6.78
N VAL A 74 6.19 -13.51 -6.65
CA VAL A 74 6.44 -14.28 -5.43
C VAL A 74 7.82 -14.96 -5.51
N PRO A 75 8.65 -14.89 -4.46
CA PRO A 75 9.92 -15.62 -4.40
C PRO A 75 9.75 -17.12 -4.68
N PRO A 76 10.65 -17.76 -5.45
CA PRO A 76 10.54 -19.18 -5.76
C PRO A 76 10.51 -20.10 -4.54
N SER A 77 11.18 -19.73 -3.44
CA SER A 77 11.15 -20.43 -2.15
C SER A 77 9.72 -20.50 -1.59
N VAL A 78 9.07 -19.34 -1.49
CA VAL A 78 7.71 -19.19 -0.98
C VAL A 78 6.70 -19.88 -1.90
N ALA A 79 6.81 -19.66 -3.21
CA ALA A 79 5.93 -20.29 -4.18
C ALA A 79 6.00 -21.83 -4.13
N PHE A 80 7.20 -22.40 -4.00
CA PHE A 80 7.41 -23.84 -3.90
C PHE A 80 6.75 -24.44 -2.64
N GLU A 81 6.80 -23.75 -1.51
CA GLU A 81 6.17 -24.23 -0.28
C GLU A 81 4.65 -24.10 -0.30
N LEU A 82 4.13 -23.00 -0.85
CA LEU A 82 2.69 -22.76 -1.04
C LEU A 82 2.06 -23.78 -2.00
N ASP A 83 2.80 -24.24 -3.02
CA ASP A 83 2.34 -25.29 -3.94
C ASP A 83 2.22 -26.67 -3.26
N ARG A 84 2.94 -26.88 -2.15
CA ARG A 84 3.02 -28.18 -1.45
C ARG A 84 2.17 -28.24 -0.18
N THR A 85 1.83 -27.07 0.37
CA THR A 85 1.14 -26.96 1.66
C THR A 85 -0.07 -26.05 1.50
N ARG A 86 -1.25 -26.52 1.90
CA ARG A 86 -2.45 -25.69 1.88
C ARG A 86 -2.26 -24.48 2.81
N PRO A 87 -2.62 -23.26 2.37
CA PRO A 87 -2.54 -22.05 3.18
C PRO A 87 -3.17 -22.16 4.58
N ASP A 88 -4.28 -22.89 4.70
CA ASP A 88 -5.00 -23.12 5.97
C ASP A 88 -4.21 -23.91 7.03
N LEU A 89 -3.23 -24.70 6.59
CA LEU A 89 -2.41 -25.60 7.41
C LEU A 89 -1.06 -24.98 7.80
N ILE A 90 -0.75 -23.78 7.30
CA ILE A 90 0.51 -23.09 7.58
C ILE A 90 0.49 -22.57 9.03
N SER A 91 1.58 -22.80 9.76
CA SER A 91 1.76 -22.25 11.11
C SER A 91 2.03 -20.75 11.07
N GLU A 92 1.71 -20.06 12.16
CA GLU A 92 1.89 -18.60 12.25
C GLU A 92 3.33 -18.17 11.99
N ASP A 93 4.32 -18.93 12.47
CA ASP A 93 5.75 -18.66 12.23
C ASP A 93 6.10 -18.71 10.74
N VAL A 94 5.54 -19.68 10.01
CA VAL A 94 5.78 -19.83 8.56
C VAL A 94 5.03 -18.76 7.78
N GLN A 95 3.79 -18.42 8.18
CA GLN A 95 3.04 -17.29 7.59
C GLN A 95 3.84 -15.99 7.69
N ARG A 96 4.37 -15.68 8.89
CA ARG A 96 5.22 -14.49 9.11
C ARG A 96 6.46 -14.51 8.22
N ARG A 97 7.11 -15.67 8.08
CA ARG A 97 8.28 -15.83 7.21
C ARG A 97 7.95 -15.56 5.74
N PHE A 98 6.84 -16.12 5.25
CA PHE A 98 6.39 -15.91 3.87
C PHE A 98 6.05 -14.45 3.59
N ILE A 99 5.32 -13.79 4.49
CA ILE A 99 5.02 -12.37 4.36
C ILE A 99 6.32 -11.56 4.29
N GLN A 100 7.29 -11.84 5.17
CA GLN A 100 8.58 -11.14 5.16
C GLN A 100 9.37 -11.36 3.86
N GLU A 101 9.45 -12.59 3.37
CA GLU A 101 10.14 -12.91 2.11
C GLU A 101 9.48 -12.21 0.91
N VAL A 102 8.14 -12.21 0.84
CA VAL A 102 7.39 -11.52 -0.22
C VAL A 102 7.62 -10.01 -0.16
N VAL A 103 7.45 -9.39 1.01
CA VAL A 103 7.65 -7.95 1.20
C VAL A 103 9.08 -7.55 0.85
N GLN A 104 10.08 -8.36 1.25
CA GLN A 104 11.48 -8.12 0.90
C GLN A 104 11.70 -8.11 -0.61
N SER A 105 11.07 -9.04 -1.34
CA SER A 105 11.14 -9.09 -2.81
C SER A 105 10.57 -7.82 -3.46
N GLN A 106 9.51 -7.25 -2.88
CA GLN A 106 8.86 -6.05 -3.41
C GLN A 106 9.54 -4.73 -3.06
N GLN A 107 10.46 -4.70 -2.09
CA GLN A 107 11.09 -3.46 -1.63
C GLN A 107 11.72 -2.65 -2.76
N ALA A 108 12.37 -3.31 -3.72
CA ALA A 108 13.03 -2.63 -4.83
C ALA A 108 12.03 -1.93 -5.77
N ALA A 109 10.92 -2.59 -6.09
CA ALA A 109 9.86 -2.01 -6.92
C ALA A 109 9.20 -0.83 -6.20
N VAL A 110 8.77 -1.03 -4.96
CA VAL A 110 8.14 0.02 -4.13
C VAL A 110 9.06 1.23 -3.96
N SER A 111 10.36 1.00 -3.73
CA SER A 111 11.34 2.09 -3.60
C SER A 111 11.45 2.93 -4.87
N ARG A 112 11.48 2.28 -6.04
CA ARG A 112 11.52 2.97 -7.35
C ARG A 112 10.25 3.77 -7.60
N GLN A 113 9.09 3.22 -7.25
CA GLN A 113 7.81 3.96 -7.37
C GLN A 113 7.77 5.17 -6.47
N LEU A 114 8.25 5.04 -5.23
CA LEU A 114 8.34 6.18 -4.31
C LEU A 114 9.33 7.23 -4.83
N GLU A 115 10.41 6.84 -5.50
CA GLU A 115 11.35 7.76 -6.16
C GLU A 115 10.73 8.48 -7.35
N ASP A 116 10.02 7.77 -8.22
CA ASP A 116 9.28 8.33 -9.34
C ASP A 116 8.21 9.31 -8.85
N PHE A 117 7.42 8.91 -7.85
CA PHE A 117 6.42 9.75 -7.22
C PHE A 117 7.01 11.05 -6.68
N ARG A 118 8.14 10.99 -5.95
CA ARG A 118 8.82 12.19 -5.44
C ARG A 118 9.31 13.10 -6.57
N SER A 119 9.80 12.51 -7.67
CA SER A 119 10.29 13.24 -8.83
C SER A 119 9.14 13.94 -9.56
N LYS A 120 8.04 13.24 -9.82
CA LYS A 120 6.80 13.79 -10.40
C LYS A 120 6.20 14.88 -9.49
N ARG A 121 6.24 14.69 -8.17
CA ARG A 121 5.78 15.69 -7.20
C ARG A 121 6.55 17.00 -7.29
N LEU A 122 7.88 16.93 -7.39
CA LEU A 122 8.70 18.13 -7.54
C LEU A 122 8.37 18.90 -8.83
N MET A 123 7.92 18.19 -9.86
CA MET A 123 7.49 18.76 -11.14
C MET A 123 6.01 19.18 -11.15
N GLY A 124 5.27 19.01 -10.05
CA GLY A 124 3.83 19.30 -9.97
C GLY A 124 2.96 18.36 -10.82
N MET A 125 3.48 17.16 -11.15
CA MET A 125 2.81 16.16 -11.99
C MET A 125 2.11 15.07 -11.19
N THR A 126 1.90 15.29 -9.89
CA THR A 126 1.16 14.38 -9.01
C THR A 126 -0.27 14.87 -8.81
N PRO A 127 -1.26 13.97 -8.80
CA PRO A 127 -2.64 14.35 -8.51
C PRO A 127 -2.79 14.77 -7.05
N TRP A 128 -3.78 15.62 -6.78
CA TRP A 128 -4.20 16.05 -5.43
C TRP A 128 -3.19 16.91 -4.65
N GLU A 129 -2.20 17.52 -5.31
CA GLU A 129 -1.26 18.45 -4.65
C GLU A 129 -1.98 19.60 -3.94
N GLN A 130 -3.12 20.07 -4.47
CA GLN A 130 -3.90 21.13 -3.83
C GLN A 130 -4.44 20.66 -2.46
N GLU A 131 -5.07 19.48 -2.40
CA GLU A 131 -5.58 18.88 -1.17
C GLU A 131 -4.45 18.58 -0.17
N LEU A 132 -3.31 18.09 -0.66
CA LEU A 132 -2.13 17.81 0.18
C LEU A 132 -1.53 19.10 0.76
N SER A 133 -1.46 20.18 -0.03
CA SER A 133 -0.97 21.48 0.43
C SER A 133 -1.81 22.07 1.58
N LEU A 134 -3.11 21.73 1.66
CA LEU A 134 -3.98 22.17 2.75
C LEU A 134 -3.66 21.49 4.09
N LEU A 135 -2.94 20.36 4.07
CA LEU A 135 -2.50 19.64 5.27
C LEU A 135 -1.17 20.19 5.83
N GLU A 136 -0.31 20.77 4.99
CA GLU A 136 1.00 21.29 5.38
C GLU A 136 0.97 22.29 6.57
N PRO A 137 0.01 23.25 6.64
CA PRO A 137 -0.07 24.21 7.74
C PRO A 137 -0.39 23.60 9.12
N TRP A 138 -0.77 22.32 9.15
CA TRP A 138 -1.19 21.59 10.34
C TRP A 138 -0.12 20.62 10.84
N ILE A 139 0.95 20.40 10.07
CA ILE A 139 2.08 19.57 10.46
C ILE A 139 2.73 20.16 11.72
N GLY A 140 2.89 19.36 12.76
CA GLY A 140 3.59 19.73 14.00
C GLY A 140 2.79 20.61 14.98
N LYS A 141 1.51 20.90 14.72
CA LYS A 141 0.65 21.66 15.64
C LYS A 141 -0.07 20.76 16.64
N ASP A 142 -1.18 20.17 16.22
CA ASP A 142 -2.01 19.31 17.04
C ASP A 142 -2.17 17.97 16.32
N ARG A 143 -1.66 16.91 16.95
CA ARG A 143 -1.60 15.58 16.35
C ARG A 143 -2.99 15.02 16.07
N GLY A 144 -3.94 15.20 17.00
CA GLY A 144 -5.29 14.66 16.85
C GLY A 144 -6.08 15.33 15.72
N ASN A 145 -5.98 16.66 15.62
CA ASN A 145 -6.60 17.45 14.56
C ASN A 145 -5.91 17.23 13.20
N TYR A 146 -4.59 17.03 13.17
CA TYR A 146 -3.88 16.65 11.95
C TYR A 146 -4.35 15.29 11.43
N GLU A 147 -4.35 14.26 12.29
CA GLU A 147 -4.83 12.91 11.94
C GLU A 147 -6.31 12.92 11.50
N ALA A 148 -7.14 13.77 12.10
CA ALA A 148 -8.55 13.94 11.69
C ALA A 148 -8.69 14.56 10.29
N ARG A 149 -7.86 15.56 9.97
CA ARG A 149 -7.83 16.19 8.65
C ARG A 149 -7.27 15.25 7.60
N GLU A 150 -6.21 14.52 7.91
CA GLU A 150 -5.66 13.49 7.03
C GLU A 150 -6.72 12.44 6.69
N ARG A 151 -7.46 11.94 7.69
CA ARG A 151 -8.57 11.01 7.45
C ARG A 151 -9.63 11.61 6.54
N HIS A 152 -10.07 12.84 6.80
CA HIS A 152 -11.10 13.48 5.99
C HIS A 152 -10.66 13.71 4.53
N VAL A 153 -9.39 14.09 4.32
CA VAL A 153 -8.83 14.21 2.97
C VAL A 153 -8.77 12.82 2.31
N ALA A 154 -8.28 11.80 3.02
CA ALA A 154 -8.22 10.44 2.51
C ALA A 154 -9.60 9.87 2.14
N GLU A 155 -10.65 10.16 2.92
CA GLU A 155 -12.04 9.77 2.60
C GLU A 155 -12.47 10.36 1.25
N ARG A 156 -12.24 11.66 1.06
CA ARG A 156 -12.57 12.34 -0.20
C ARG A 156 -11.79 11.79 -1.39
N LEU A 157 -10.50 11.50 -1.21
CA LEU A 157 -9.66 10.92 -2.26
C LEU A 157 -10.09 9.48 -2.59
N LEU A 158 -10.48 8.71 -1.58
CA LEU A 158 -10.98 7.35 -1.75
C LEU A 158 -12.30 7.34 -2.53
N SER A 159 -13.27 8.19 -2.18
CA SER A 159 -14.53 8.30 -2.91
C SER A 159 -14.30 8.68 -4.38
N HIS A 160 -13.37 9.61 -4.65
CA HIS A 160 -13.04 9.96 -6.03
C HIS A 160 -12.39 8.78 -6.78
N LEU A 161 -11.52 8.01 -6.12
CA LEU A 161 -10.92 6.82 -6.72
C LEU A 161 -11.98 5.75 -7.08
N GLU A 162 -12.99 5.56 -6.21
CA GLU A 162 -14.12 4.65 -6.47
C GLU A 162 -14.94 5.09 -7.69
N GLU A 163 -15.15 6.40 -7.85
CA GLU A 163 -15.84 6.97 -9.02
C GLU A 163 -15.02 6.84 -10.31
N THR A 164 -13.70 7.02 -10.23
CA THR A 164 -12.78 6.93 -11.37
C THR A 164 -12.14 5.55 -11.55
N GLN A 165 -12.68 4.49 -10.93
CA GLN A 165 -12.06 3.15 -10.99
C GLN A 165 -11.86 2.62 -12.42
N HIS A 166 -12.71 3.04 -13.35
CA HIS A 166 -12.65 2.68 -14.77
C HIS A 166 -11.40 3.21 -15.49
N THR A 167 -10.67 4.18 -14.91
CA THR A 167 -9.40 4.67 -15.46
C THR A 167 -8.18 3.90 -14.95
N ILE A 168 -8.36 3.02 -13.95
CA ILE A 168 -7.27 2.24 -13.33
C ILE A 168 -6.87 1.05 -14.23
N SER A 169 -7.84 0.40 -14.87
CA SER A 169 -7.54 -0.71 -15.78
C SER A 169 -8.66 -0.88 -16.80
N THR A 170 -8.31 -1.39 -17.99
CA THR A 170 -9.27 -1.88 -18.97
C THR A 170 -10.01 -3.13 -18.49
N ASP A 171 -9.46 -3.81 -17.50
CA ASP A 171 -10.07 -4.95 -16.82
C ASP A 171 -10.88 -4.47 -15.61
N GLU A 172 -12.21 -4.64 -15.69
CA GLU A 172 -13.15 -4.27 -14.62
C GLU A 172 -12.93 -5.09 -13.34
N GLU A 173 -12.52 -6.36 -13.46
CA GLU A 173 -12.23 -7.22 -12.31
C GLU A 173 -10.95 -6.76 -11.61
N LYS A 174 -9.91 -6.40 -12.38
CA LYS A 174 -8.65 -5.86 -11.85
C LYS A 174 -8.84 -4.52 -11.16
N SER A 175 -9.53 -3.58 -11.80
CA SER A 175 -9.81 -2.26 -11.21
C SER A 175 -10.66 -2.36 -9.94
N ALA A 176 -11.71 -3.20 -9.94
CA ALA A 176 -12.51 -3.45 -8.74
C ALA A 176 -11.70 -4.09 -7.61
N ALA A 177 -10.81 -5.04 -7.92
CA ALA A 177 -9.93 -5.67 -6.94
C ALA A 177 -8.94 -4.66 -6.32
N VAL A 178 -8.34 -3.78 -7.14
CA VAL A 178 -7.45 -2.69 -6.66
C VAL A 178 -8.20 -1.76 -5.70
N VAL A 179 -9.36 -1.25 -6.10
CA VAL A 179 -10.18 -0.35 -5.27
C VAL A 179 -10.59 -1.02 -3.97
N THR A 180 -10.99 -2.30 -4.02
CA THR A 180 -11.33 -3.08 -2.83
C THR A 180 -10.13 -3.24 -1.89
N ALA A 181 -8.95 -3.52 -2.43
CA ALA A 181 -7.72 -3.66 -1.65
C ALA A 181 -7.31 -2.35 -0.98
N ILE A 182 -7.42 -1.21 -1.68
CA ILE A 182 -7.15 0.11 -1.11
C ILE A 182 -8.17 0.43 -0.02
N SER A 183 -9.45 0.23 -0.28
CA SER A 183 -10.54 0.49 0.66
C SER A 183 -10.39 -0.33 1.95
N LEU A 184 -9.94 -1.58 1.84
CA LEU A 184 -9.68 -2.43 3.01
C LEU A 184 -8.58 -1.84 3.90
N TYR A 185 -7.48 -1.40 3.29
CA TYR A 185 -6.37 -0.77 4.02
C TYR A 185 -6.77 0.59 4.60
N MET A 186 -7.51 1.41 3.86
CA MET A 186 -8.03 2.70 4.33
C MET A 186 -8.96 2.53 5.55
N ARG A 187 -9.82 1.51 5.52
CA ARG A 187 -10.66 1.15 6.67
C ARG A 187 -9.84 0.76 7.90
N HIS A 188 -8.71 0.07 7.73
CA HIS A 188 -7.78 -0.24 8.81
C HIS A 188 -7.17 1.03 9.44
N LEU A 189 -6.94 2.07 8.64
CA LEU A 189 -6.47 3.38 9.09
C LEU A 189 -7.58 4.27 9.69
N GLY A 190 -8.84 3.81 9.68
CA GLY A 190 -9.99 4.56 10.19
C GLY A 190 -10.57 5.59 9.22
N VAL A 191 -10.29 5.44 7.93
CA VAL A 191 -10.91 6.19 6.82
C VAL A 191 -12.18 5.43 6.40
N ARG A 192 -13.29 6.13 6.20
CA ARG A 192 -14.62 5.53 5.97
C ARG A 192 -15.21 5.82 4.60
#